data_AF-A0A6M3LEN1-F1
#
_entry.id   AF-A0A6M3LEN1-F1
#
_cell.length_a   1.000
_cell.length_b   1.000
_cell.length_c   1.000
_cell.angle_alpha   90.00
_cell.angle_beta   90.00
_cell.angle_gamma   90.00
#
_symmetry.space_group_name_H-M   'P 1'
#
loop_
_entity.id
_entity.type
_entity.pdbx_description
1 polymer ?
#
loop_
_entity_poly.entity_id
_entity_poly.type
_entity_poly.pdbx_seq_one_letter_code
_entity_poly.pdbx_strand_id
1 'polypeptide(L)'
;MIIPKPKAFRINKEDQDRTTLIFEDQQAQTFYMRGAITWPEKKTLMTQRYFHRGFCLIAGMNLEDKRVWIFDELDFLTVDHYRDPETKEWEFGLLHFFSTVGRAKYNCSNYWIQQIDSVMSYFRRQFNEACPKKENALYSLHNVGRAKIDVSEVGDFLVQDYLERDLLRGDMNSKLFSELESEKFDAESYTSAGWALKVLLAGFAKFPYREKRRAG
;
A
#
# COMPACT_ATOMS: atom_id res chain seq x y z
N MET A 1 2.36 -19.91 1.43
CA MET A 1 0.88 -19.71 1.54
C MET A 1 0.49 -18.67 0.51
N ILE A 2 -0.50 -18.94 -0.34
CA ILE A 2 -1.00 -18.00 -1.35
C ILE A 2 -2.30 -17.41 -0.82
N ILE A 3 -2.43 -16.08 -0.81
CA ILE A 3 -3.71 -15.42 -0.47
C ILE A 3 -4.67 -15.58 -1.66
N PRO A 4 -5.88 -16.11 -1.46
CA PRO A 4 -6.85 -16.17 -2.54
C PRO A 4 -7.21 -14.77 -3.02
N LYS A 5 -7.24 -14.56 -4.33
CA LYS A 5 -7.71 -13.29 -4.90
C LYS A 5 -9.24 -13.25 -4.87
N PRO A 6 -9.86 -12.12 -4.48
CA PRO A 6 -11.31 -12.03 -4.48
C PRO A 6 -11.84 -12.02 -5.91
N LYS A 7 -12.97 -12.69 -6.12
CA LYS A 7 -13.70 -12.70 -7.40
C LYS A 7 -14.60 -11.47 -7.54
N ALA A 8 -15.08 -10.95 -6.43
CA ALA A 8 -15.95 -9.78 -6.39
C ALA A 8 -15.83 -9.06 -5.04
N PHE A 9 -16.40 -7.86 -4.97
CA PHE A 9 -16.58 -7.14 -3.72
C PHE A 9 -17.99 -6.57 -3.61
N ARG A 10 -18.42 -6.31 -2.37
CA ARG A 10 -19.64 -5.56 -2.03
C ARG A 10 -19.27 -4.38 -1.16
N ILE A 11 -19.78 -3.20 -1.53
CA ILE A 11 -19.59 -1.96 -0.78
C ILE A 11 -20.75 -1.80 0.21
N ASN A 12 -20.44 -1.47 1.46
CA ASN A 12 -21.47 -1.01 2.37
C ASN A 12 -21.77 0.47 2.10
N LYS A 13 -23.02 0.78 1.71
CA LYS A 13 -23.44 2.17 1.42
C LYS A 13 -23.46 3.06 2.66
N GLU A 14 -23.69 2.49 3.85
CA GLU A 14 -23.70 3.20 5.13
C GLU A 14 -22.28 3.42 5.66
N ASP A 15 -21.33 2.57 5.24
CA ASP A 15 -19.93 2.64 5.66
C ASP A 15 -18.97 2.35 4.51
N GLN A 16 -18.53 3.42 3.84
CA GLN A 16 -17.65 3.33 2.66
C GLN A 16 -16.25 2.81 2.98
N ASP A 17 -15.84 2.80 4.25
CA ASP A 17 -14.57 2.22 4.68
C ASP A 17 -14.64 0.70 4.83
N ARG A 18 -15.86 0.14 4.80
CA ARG A 18 -16.12 -1.29 4.91
C ARG A 18 -16.36 -1.90 3.52
N THR A 19 -15.45 -2.79 3.13
CA THR A 19 -15.56 -3.57 1.89
C THR A 19 -15.65 -5.05 2.21
N THR A 20 -16.68 -5.73 1.71
CA THR A 20 -16.78 -7.19 1.80
C THR A 20 -16.22 -7.80 0.53
N LEU A 21 -15.14 -8.57 0.66
CA LEU A 21 -14.53 -9.32 -0.43
C LEU A 21 -15.13 -10.72 -0.49
N ILE A 22 -15.41 -11.20 -1.70
CA ILE A 22 -15.99 -12.52 -1.97
C ILE A 22 -14.93 -13.35 -2.68
N PHE A 23 -14.50 -14.44 -2.05
CA PHE A 23 -13.50 -15.37 -2.57
C PHE A 23 -14.15 -16.48 -3.41
N GLU A 24 -13.33 -17.28 -4.10
CA GLU A 24 -13.80 -18.28 -5.06
C GLU A 24 -14.70 -19.36 -4.44
N ASP A 25 -14.45 -19.69 -3.17
CA ASP A 25 -15.22 -20.64 -2.37
C ASP A 25 -16.53 -20.06 -1.81
N GLN A 26 -16.93 -18.87 -2.27
CA GLN A 26 -18.06 -18.07 -1.77
C GLN A 26 -17.93 -17.61 -0.32
N GLN A 27 -16.78 -17.81 0.34
CA GLN A 27 -16.53 -17.18 1.62
C GLN A 27 -16.46 -15.66 1.42
N ALA A 28 -17.16 -14.95 2.30
CA ALA A 28 -17.19 -13.51 2.28
C ALA A 28 -16.57 -13.00 3.58
N GLN A 29 -15.53 -12.18 3.46
CA GLN A 29 -14.90 -11.55 4.62
C GLN A 29 -14.93 -10.04 4.46
N THR A 30 -15.02 -9.34 5.58
CA THR A 30 -15.16 -7.89 5.59
C THR A 30 -13.86 -7.24 6.03
N PHE A 31 -13.40 -6.27 5.25
CA PHE A 31 -12.13 -5.61 5.44
C PHE A 31 -12.27 -4.09 5.51
N TYR A 32 -11.36 -3.49 6.26
CA TYR A 32 -11.01 -2.08 6.15
C TYR A 32 -9.83 -1.92 5.18
N MET A 33 -10.14 -1.51 3.94
CA MET A 33 -9.18 -1.51 2.81
C MET A 33 -8.34 -0.24 2.76
N ARG A 34 -7.02 -0.39 2.64
CA ARG A 34 -6.05 0.71 2.51
C ARG A 34 -4.88 0.29 1.64
N GLY A 35 -4.31 1.23 0.90
CA GLY A 35 -3.03 1.05 0.24
C GLY A 35 -1.92 1.79 0.95
N ALA A 36 -0.68 1.46 0.62
CA ALA A 36 0.49 2.22 1.02
C ALA A 36 1.45 2.37 -0.15
N ILE A 37 2.13 3.52 -0.22
CA ILE A 37 3.08 3.84 -1.29
C ILE A 37 4.37 4.37 -0.67
N THR A 38 5.48 3.79 -1.09
CA THR A 38 6.83 4.34 -0.97
C THR A 38 7.24 4.84 -2.33
N TRP A 39 7.55 6.12 -2.46
CA TRP A 39 7.92 6.70 -3.75
C TRP A 39 9.35 6.29 -4.17
N PRO A 40 9.65 6.25 -5.47
CA PRO A 40 11.00 6.05 -5.95
C PRO A 40 11.90 7.18 -5.46
N GLU A 41 13.06 6.84 -4.91
CA GLU A 41 14.03 7.81 -4.40
C GLU A 41 15.35 7.70 -5.16
N LYS A 42 15.92 8.86 -5.48
CA LYS A 42 17.27 8.93 -6.03
C LYS A 42 18.26 8.92 -4.87
N LYS A 43 18.99 7.82 -4.70
CA LYS A 43 20.12 7.78 -3.75
C LYS A 43 21.43 8.04 -4.48
N THR A 44 22.34 8.70 -3.78
CA THR A 44 23.74 8.88 -4.20
C THR A 44 24.58 8.05 -3.24
N LEU A 45 25.05 6.89 -3.69
CA LEU A 45 26.19 6.23 -3.05
C LEU A 45 27.45 6.85 -3.64
N MET A 46 28.52 6.88 -2.87
CA MET A 46 29.73 7.69 -3.03
C MET A 46 30.35 7.82 -4.44
N THR A 47 29.95 7.02 -5.43
CA THR A 47 30.42 7.11 -6.82
C THR A 47 29.33 6.92 -7.90
N GLN A 48 28.07 6.62 -7.56
CA GLN A 48 27.02 6.37 -8.56
C GLN A 48 25.65 6.90 -8.12
N ARG A 49 24.93 7.47 -9.08
CA ARG A 49 23.52 7.87 -8.94
C ARG A 49 22.65 6.71 -9.41
N TYR A 50 21.79 6.21 -8.54
CA TYR A 50 20.85 5.16 -8.88
C TYR A 50 19.46 5.51 -8.35
N PHE A 51 18.44 5.08 -9.09
CA PHE A 51 17.04 5.24 -8.69
C PHE A 51 16.61 3.97 -7.96
N HIS A 52 16.21 4.10 -6.69
CA HIS A 52 15.46 3.05 -6.02
C HIS A 52 14.03 3.08 -6.54
N ARG A 53 13.52 1.93 -6.97
CA ARG A 53 12.10 1.77 -7.34
C ARG A 53 11.20 2.12 -6.15
N GLY A 54 10.08 2.74 -6.43
CA GLY A 54 8.99 2.88 -5.50
C GLY A 54 8.25 1.54 -5.36
N PHE A 55 7.46 1.42 -4.30
CA PHE A 55 6.64 0.25 -4.02
C PHE A 55 5.25 0.67 -3.61
N CYS A 56 4.24 0.00 -4.15
CA CYS A 56 2.86 0.20 -3.77
C CYS A 56 2.24 -1.14 -3.39
N LEU A 57 1.41 -1.15 -2.35
CA LEU A 57 0.66 -2.33 -1.93
C LEU A 57 -0.77 -1.98 -1.56
N ILE A 58 -1.65 -2.98 -1.61
CA ILE A 58 -3.03 -2.90 -1.12
C ILE A 58 -3.25 -3.98 -0.10
N ALA A 59 -3.85 -3.58 1.01
CA ALA A 59 -4.15 -4.46 2.11
C ALA A 59 -5.53 -4.18 2.71
N GLY A 60 -6.05 -5.17 3.42
CA GLY A 60 -7.25 -5.04 4.22
C GLY A 60 -7.02 -5.55 5.62
N MET A 61 -7.42 -4.77 6.63
CA MET A 61 -7.58 -5.32 7.98
C MET A 61 -8.93 -6.04 8.05
N ASN A 62 -8.91 -7.35 8.23
CA ASN A 62 -10.12 -8.13 8.45
C ASN A 62 -10.80 -7.63 9.74
N LEU A 63 -12.07 -7.26 9.63
CA LEU A 63 -12.78 -6.62 10.75
C LEU A 63 -13.18 -7.59 11.86
N GLU A 64 -13.18 -8.90 11.59
CA GLU A 64 -13.48 -9.96 12.55
C GLU A 64 -12.23 -10.35 13.35
N ASP A 65 -11.17 -10.82 12.66
CA ASP A 65 -9.97 -11.36 13.32
C ASP A 65 -8.82 -10.35 13.47
N LYS A 66 -8.99 -9.14 12.94
CA LYS A 66 -8.02 -8.03 12.97
C LYS A 66 -6.70 -8.30 12.25
N ARG A 67 -6.58 -9.42 11.53
CA ARG A 67 -5.40 -9.70 10.71
C ARG A 67 -5.34 -8.76 9.51
N VAL A 68 -4.14 -8.36 9.13
CA VAL A 68 -3.89 -7.54 7.93
C VAL A 68 -3.48 -8.46 6.79
N TRP A 69 -4.26 -8.42 5.72
CA TRP A 69 -4.06 -9.21 4.52
C TRP A 69 -3.49 -8.32 3.42
N ILE A 70 -2.31 -8.65 2.90
CA ILE A 70 -1.68 -8.02 1.75
C ILE A 70 -2.18 -8.75 0.49
N PHE A 71 -2.86 -8.04 -0.40
CA PHE A 71 -3.56 -8.63 -1.54
C PHE A 71 -2.79 -8.52 -2.86
N ASP A 72 -2.28 -7.34 -3.17
CA ASP A 72 -1.52 -7.08 -4.38
C ASP A 72 -0.47 -6.00 -4.10
N GLU A 73 0.60 -6.04 -4.87
CA GLU A 73 1.77 -5.17 -4.77
C GLU A 73 2.33 -4.85 -6.16
N LEU A 74 3.06 -3.74 -6.27
CA LEU A 74 3.69 -3.28 -7.50
C LEU A 74 4.99 -2.51 -7.19
N ASP A 75 6.09 -2.93 -7.80
CA ASP A 75 7.28 -2.10 -8.01
C ASP A 75 7.03 -1.11 -9.15
N PHE A 76 7.39 0.16 -8.96
CA PHE A 76 7.22 1.17 -10.01
C PHE A 76 8.37 2.19 -10.02
N LEU A 77 8.65 2.77 -11.19
CA LEU A 77 9.60 3.89 -11.34
C LEU A 77 8.92 5.24 -11.57
N THR A 78 7.72 5.22 -12.14
CA THR A 78 6.99 6.42 -12.55
C THR A 78 5.50 6.29 -12.23
N VAL A 79 4.81 7.44 -12.21
CA VAL A 79 3.35 7.48 -12.07
C VAL A 79 2.66 6.89 -13.31
N ASP A 80 3.10 7.33 -14.49
CA ASP A 80 2.64 6.81 -15.78
C ASP A 80 3.41 5.57 -16.21
N HIS A 81 2.87 4.83 -17.18
CA HIS A 81 3.65 3.80 -17.87
C HIS A 81 4.87 4.43 -18.52
N TYR A 82 5.99 3.73 -18.46
CA TYR A 82 7.18 4.14 -19.18
C TYR A 82 7.72 2.97 -19.99
N ARG A 83 8.50 3.30 -21.00
CA ARG A 83 9.20 2.31 -21.80
C ARG A 83 10.64 2.29 -21.36
N ASP A 84 11.12 1.14 -20.92
CA ASP A 84 12.50 0.99 -20.50
C ASP A 84 13.43 1.34 -21.68
N PRO A 85 14.38 2.26 -21.48
CA PRO A 85 15.24 2.72 -22.56
C PRO A 85 16.21 1.64 -23.05
N GLU A 86 16.57 0.67 -22.21
CA GLU A 86 17.51 -0.42 -22.49
C GLU A 86 16.79 -1.63 -23.08
N THR A 87 15.78 -2.17 -22.39
CA THR A 87 15.06 -3.40 -22.82
C THR A 87 13.97 -3.11 -23.85
N LYS A 88 13.53 -1.85 -23.96
CA LYS A 88 12.39 -1.42 -24.79
C LYS A 88 11.04 -1.99 -24.35
N GLU A 89 10.97 -2.63 -23.19
CA GLU A 89 9.74 -3.18 -22.62
C GLU A 89 8.88 -2.07 -22.01
N TRP A 90 7.56 -2.28 -22.02
CA TRP A 90 6.64 -1.40 -21.33
C TRP A 90 6.52 -1.83 -19.88
N GLU A 91 6.73 -0.88 -18.98
CA GLU A 91 6.51 -1.08 -17.57
C GLU A 91 5.30 -0.31 -17.06
N PHE A 92 4.53 -0.96 -16.20
CA PHE A 92 3.36 -0.35 -15.59
C PHE A 92 3.78 0.65 -14.50
N GLY A 93 3.39 1.90 -14.71
CA GLY A 93 3.40 2.92 -13.67
C GLY A 93 2.27 2.76 -12.65
N LEU A 94 2.37 3.54 -11.59
CA LEU A 94 1.46 3.50 -10.45
C LEU A 94 -0.04 3.69 -10.81
N LEU A 95 -0.36 4.47 -11.85
CA LEU A 95 -1.76 4.66 -12.27
C LEU A 95 -2.45 3.38 -12.71
N HIS A 96 -1.71 2.47 -13.35
CA HIS A 96 -2.22 1.17 -13.73
C HIS A 96 -2.76 0.42 -12.51
N PHE A 97 -1.98 0.46 -11.42
CA PHE A 97 -2.30 -0.23 -10.19
C PHE A 97 -3.58 0.29 -9.55
N PHE A 98 -3.76 1.61 -9.49
CA PHE A 98 -4.97 2.19 -8.89
C PHE A 98 -6.23 1.85 -9.68
N SER A 99 -6.16 2.00 -11.02
CA SER A 99 -7.29 1.79 -11.91
C SER A 99 -7.70 0.32 -12.03
N THR A 100 -6.74 -0.59 -12.19
CA THR A 100 -7.02 -2.00 -12.51
C THR A 100 -7.00 -2.93 -11.31
N VAL A 101 -6.26 -2.56 -10.25
CA VAL A 101 -6.13 -3.39 -9.04
C VAL A 101 -6.96 -2.75 -7.93
N GLY A 102 -6.60 -1.54 -7.51
CA GLY A 102 -7.16 -0.96 -6.29
C GLY A 102 -8.66 -0.72 -6.33
N ARG A 103 -9.13 0.09 -7.27
CA ARG A 103 -10.56 0.38 -7.38
C ARG A 103 -11.34 -0.82 -7.91
N ALA A 104 -10.86 -1.41 -9.00
CA ALA A 104 -11.61 -2.41 -9.75
C ALA A 104 -11.69 -3.78 -9.07
N LYS A 105 -10.72 -4.17 -8.23
CA LYS A 105 -10.74 -5.47 -7.54
C LYS A 105 -11.06 -5.37 -6.05
N TYR A 106 -10.65 -4.28 -5.39
CA TYR A 106 -10.70 -4.19 -3.93
C TYR A 106 -11.49 -3.00 -3.39
N ASN A 107 -12.07 -2.15 -4.27
CA ASN A 107 -12.74 -0.92 -3.85
C ASN A 107 -11.83 0.01 -2.99
N CYS A 108 -10.50 -0.08 -3.14
CA CYS A 108 -9.55 0.69 -2.36
C CYS A 108 -9.26 2.04 -3.02
N SER A 109 -9.70 3.12 -2.38
CA SER A 109 -9.49 4.50 -2.83
C SER A 109 -8.50 5.30 -1.97
N ASN A 110 -8.11 4.80 -0.80
CA ASN A 110 -7.30 5.54 0.17
C ASN A 110 -5.91 4.91 0.30
N TYR A 111 -4.87 5.70 0.06
CA TYR A 111 -3.47 5.26 0.13
C TYR A 111 -2.68 6.10 1.12
N TRP A 112 -1.85 5.45 1.91
CA TRP A 112 -0.97 6.08 2.89
C TRP A 112 0.45 6.23 2.37
N ILE A 113 1.08 7.36 2.71
CA ILE A 113 2.44 7.69 2.29
C ILE A 113 3.21 8.40 3.42
N GLN A 114 4.53 8.23 3.39
CA GLN A 114 5.49 8.95 4.20
C GLN A 114 6.60 9.50 3.30
N GLN A 115 6.65 10.82 3.15
CA GLN A 115 7.64 11.56 2.36
C GLN A 115 7.68 13.01 2.88
N ILE A 116 8.81 13.71 2.69
CA ILE A 116 8.97 15.14 3.01
C ILE A 116 7.98 15.97 2.17
N ASP A 117 7.43 17.05 2.74
CA ASP A 117 6.37 17.86 2.11
C ASP A 117 6.71 18.40 0.70
N SER A 118 7.99 18.71 0.43
CA SER A 118 8.45 19.19 -0.89
C SER A 118 8.41 18.10 -1.96
N VAL A 119 8.88 16.91 -1.61
CA VAL A 119 8.86 15.70 -2.46
C VAL A 119 7.42 15.26 -2.69
N MET A 120 6.60 15.31 -1.64
CA MET A 120 5.16 15.09 -1.71
C MET A 120 4.43 16.03 -2.67
N SER A 121 4.79 17.30 -2.69
CA SER A 121 4.17 18.29 -3.58
C SER A 121 4.51 18.01 -5.05
N TYR A 122 5.75 17.63 -5.34
CA TYR A 122 6.17 17.20 -6.67
C TYR A 122 5.41 15.96 -7.15
N PHE A 123 5.27 14.93 -6.30
CA PHE A 123 4.58 13.70 -6.68
C PHE A 123 3.08 13.87 -6.81
N ARG A 124 2.44 14.65 -5.92
CA ARG A 124 1.03 15.01 -6.10
C ARG A 124 0.81 15.77 -7.40
N ARG A 125 1.75 16.62 -7.80
CA ARG A 125 1.68 17.29 -9.10
C ARG A 125 1.73 16.27 -10.23
N GLN A 126 2.71 15.37 -10.25
CA GLN A 126 2.79 14.32 -11.28
C GLN A 126 1.53 13.45 -11.31
N PHE A 127 1.03 13.04 -10.16
CA PHE A 127 -0.22 12.29 -10.05
C PHE A 127 -1.41 13.04 -10.63
N ASN A 128 -1.53 14.34 -10.31
CA ASN A 128 -2.61 15.19 -10.82
C ASN A 128 -2.46 15.53 -12.32
N GLU A 129 -1.25 15.56 -12.84
CA GLU A 129 -0.97 15.74 -14.28
C GLU A 129 -1.33 14.47 -15.05
N ALA A 130 -0.98 13.32 -14.50
CA ALA A 130 -1.20 12.01 -15.12
C ALA A 130 -2.67 11.54 -15.05
N CYS A 131 -3.40 11.89 -13.98
CA CYS A 131 -4.85 11.69 -13.88
C CYS A 131 -5.57 13.05 -13.82
N PRO A 132 -6.30 13.47 -14.86
CA PRO A 132 -7.10 14.69 -14.82
C PRO A 132 -8.14 14.65 -13.67
N LYS A 133 -8.47 15.80 -13.09
CA LYS A 133 -9.28 15.97 -11.84
C LYS A 133 -10.54 15.09 -11.68
N LYS A 134 -11.18 14.62 -12.77
CA LYS A 134 -12.34 13.71 -12.70
C LYS A 134 -11.95 12.29 -12.25
N GLU A 135 -10.76 11.82 -12.60
CA GLU A 135 -10.23 10.52 -12.18
C GLU A 135 -9.56 10.61 -10.80
N ASN A 136 -9.00 11.77 -10.44
CA ASN A 136 -8.44 12.02 -9.09
C ASN A 136 -9.48 11.92 -7.99
N ALA A 137 -10.76 12.22 -8.25
CA ALA A 137 -11.81 12.11 -7.24
C ALA A 137 -12.00 10.66 -6.73
N LEU A 138 -11.51 9.66 -7.48
CA LEU A 138 -11.60 8.26 -7.10
C LEU A 138 -10.51 7.80 -6.13
N TYR A 139 -9.43 8.57 -5.96
CA TYR A 139 -8.28 8.19 -5.14
C TYR A 139 -7.82 9.34 -4.23
N SER A 140 -7.46 9.00 -2.99
CA SER A 140 -6.98 9.93 -1.99
C SER A 140 -5.65 9.48 -1.40
N LEU A 141 -4.68 10.40 -1.38
CA LEU A 141 -3.36 10.20 -0.78
C LEU A 141 -3.32 10.83 0.62
N HIS A 142 -3.30 9.99 1.66
CA HIS A 142 -3.26 10.34 3.07
C HIS A 142 -1.83 10.30 3.63
N ASN A 143 -1.44 11.28 4.45
CA ASN A 143 -0.07 11.39 4.98
C ASN A 143 0.01 10.82 6.42
N VAL A 144 0.79 9.75 6.63
CA VAL A 144 0.92 9.12 7.96
C VAL A 144 1.94 9.88 8.84
N GLY A 145 3.01 10.43 8.28
CA GLY A 145 4.06 11.18 9.02
C GLY A 145 3.72 12.58 9.51
N ARG A 146 2.48 13.08 9.32
CA ARG A 146 2.07 14.44 9.75
C ARG A 146 1.54 14.53 11.19
N ALA A 147 1.19 13.42 11.82
CA ALA A 147 1.16 13.43 13.29
C ALA A 147 2.58 13.08 13.72
N LYS A 148 3.00 13.54 14.90
CA LYS A 148 4.36 13.42 15.47
C LYS A 148 4.92 11.99 15.64
N ILE A 149 4.38 11.00 14.94
CA ILE A 149 4.82 9.61 14.91
C ILE A 149 5.76 9.47 13.73
N ASP A 150 7.04 9.30 14.02
CA ASP A 150 8.01 8.85 13.03
C ASP A 150 7.76 7.37 12.74
N VAL A 151 7.42 7.06 11.49
CA VAL A 151 7.18 5.69 11.04
C VAL A 151 8.49 4.89 11.04
N SER A 152 9.66 5.54 11.00
CA SER A 152 10.94 4.83 11.14
C SER A 152 11.05 4.17 12.52
N GLU A 153 10.72 4.90 13.59
CA GLU A 153 10.81 4.41 14.97
C GLU A 153 9.68 3.43 15.33
N VAL A 154 8.44 3.73 14.91
CA VAL A 154 7.27 2.91 15.29
C VAL A 154 6.97 1.81 14.29
N GLY A 155 7.35 1.99 13.02
CA GLY A 155 7.08 1.03 11.95
C GLY A 155 7.78 -0.30 12.18
N ASP A 156 9.03 -0.29 12.67
CA ASP A 156 9.80 -1.51 12.95
C ASP A 156 9.14 -2.34 14.03
N PHE A 157 8.77 -1.68 15.14
CA PHE A 157 8.02 -2.31 16.22
C PHE A 157 6.70 -2.89 15.72
N LEU A 158 5.94 -2.16 14.89
CA LEU A 158 4.67 -2.65 14.35
C LEU A 158 4.86 -3.86 13.43
N VAL A 159 5.88 -3.86 12.57
CA VAL A 159 6.17 -5.01 11.70
C VAL A 159 6.53 -6.23 12.55
N GLN A 160 7.42 -6.06 13.53
CA GLN A 160 7.80 -7.13 14.46
C GLN A 160 6.58 -7.68 15.24
N ASP A 161 5.78 -6.82 15.87
CA ASP A 161 4.59 -7.23 16.64
C ASP A 161 3.61 -8.01 15.76
N TYR A 162 3.37 -7.57 14.53
CA TYR A 162 2.46 -8.25 13.61
C TYR A 162 2.99 -9.60 13.13
N LEU A 163 4.31 -9.75 12.95
CA LEU A 163 4.93 -11.02 12.59
C LEU A 163 4.92 -12.00 13.78
N GLU A 164 5.36 -11.56 14.96
CA GLU A 164 5.41 -12.38 16.17
C GLU A 164 4.03 -12.89 16.60
N ARG A 165 2.99 -12.06 16.41
CA ARG A 165 1.60 -12.39 16.77
C ARG A 165 0.81 -13.03 15.65
N ASP A 166 1.45 -13.34 14.52
CA ASP A 166 0.81 -13.99 13.38
C ASP A 166 -0.43 -13.21 12.86
N LEU A 167 -0.29 -11.88 12.81
CA LEU A 167 -1.33 -10.94 12.37
C LEU A 167 -1.19 -10.49 10.91
N LEU A 168 -0.08 -10.80 10.25
CA LEU A 168 0.13 -10.54 8.82
C LEU A 168 -0.20 -11.78 7.97
N ARG A 169 -0.86 -11.54 6.84
CA ARG A 169 -1.22 -12.56 5.85
C ARG A 169 -0.85 -12.02 4.48
N GLY A 170 -0.16 -12.81 3.67
CA GLY A 170 0.25 -12.45 2.31
C GLY A 170 0.68 -13.65 1.49
N ASP A 171 0.91 -13.43 0.20
CA ASP A 171 1.56 -14.43 -0.65
C ASP A 171 3.04 -14.54 -0.27
N MET A 172 3.49 -15.71 0.16
CA MET A 172 4.89 -15.92 0.55
C MET A 172 5.88 -15.75 -0.62
N ASN A 173 5.39 -15.83 -1.86
CA ASN A 173 6.20 -15.56 -3.05
C ASN A 173 6.19 -14.09 -3.47
N SER A 174 5.45 -13.23 -2.74
CA SER A 174 5.47 -11.79 -3.00
C SER A 174 6.84 -11.22 -2.64
N LYS A 175 7.22 -10.14 -3.32
CA LYS A 175 8.45 -9.41 -3.04
C LYS A 175 8.49 -8.96 -1.59
N LEU A 176 7.38 -8.43 -1.06
CA LEU A 176 7.31 -8.04 0.36
C LEU A 176 7.65 -9.20 1.28
N PHE A 177 7.01 -10.36 1.11
CA PHE A 177 7.23 -11.50 2.01
C PHE A 177 8.61 -12.14 1.82
N SER A 178 9.10 -12.22 0.58
CA SER A 178 10.47 -12.68 0.30
C SER A 178 11.50 -11.76 0.97
N GLU A 179 11.27 -10.44 0.95
CA GLU A 179 12.14 -9.47 1.62
C GLU A 179 12.06 -9.60 3.14
N LEU A 180 10.86 -9.73 3.72
CA LEU A 180 10.67 -9.96 5.17
C LEU A 180 11.34 -11.25 5.68
N GLU A 181 11.37 -12.32 4.88
CA GLU A 181 12.09 -13.55 5.23
C GLU A 181 13.61 -13.38 5.18
N SER A 182 14.10 -12.59 4.23
CA SER A 182 15.53 -12.32 4.03
C SER A 182 16.09 -11.27 4.99
N GLU A 183 15.26 -10.32 5.42
CA GLU A 183 15.59 -9.25 6.36
C GLU A 183 15.62 -9.81 7.79
N LYS A 184 16.67 -10.59 8.09
CA LYS A 184 17.16 -10.70 9.47
C LYS A 184 17.81 -9.38 9.87
N PHE A 185 16.97 -8.40 10.25
CA PHE A 185 17.26 -7.24 11.10
C PHE A 185 18.59 -6.50 10.85
N ASP A 186 18.73 -5.82 9.72
CA ASP A 186 19.60 -4.64 9.65
C ASP A 186 18.74 -3.40 9.40
N ALA A 187 18.56 -2.59 10.45
CA ALA A 187 17.58 -1.49 10.48
C ALA A 187 17.91 -0.35 9.49
N GLU A 188 19.14 -0.30 8.98
CA GLU A 188 19.61 0.73 8.07
C GLU A 188 19.30 0.45 6.59
N SER A 189 18.80 -0.75 6.23
CA SER A 189 18.71 -1.20 4.84
C SER A 189 17.31 -1.59 4.35
N TYR A 190 16.24 -1.10 4.97
CA TYR A 190 14.89 -1.47 4.55
C TYR A 190 14.63 -1.16 3.07
N THR A 191 14.13 -2.16 2.37
CA THR A 191 13.69 -2.06 0.98
C THR A 191 12.45 -1.16 0.86
N SER A 192 12.13 -0.75 -0.37
CA SER A 192 10.92 0.04 -0.63
C SER A 192 9.63 -0.69 -0.20
N ALA A 193 9.61 -2.03 -0.25
CA ALA A 193 8.47 -2.83 0.19
C ALA A 193 8.33 -2.84 1.71
N GLY A 194 9.43 -3.05 2.45
CA GLY A 194 9.44 -2.95 3.90
C GLY A 194 8.95 -1.58 4.38
N TRP A 195 9.41 -0.51 3.74
CA TRP A 195 8.91 0.85 4.01
C TRP A 195 7.41 1.00 3.75
N ALA A 196 6.89 0.45 2.65
CA ALA A 196 5.47 0.52 2.34
C ALA A 196 4.63 -0.21 3.40
N LEU A 197 5.12 -1.35 3.91
CA LEU A 197 4.46 -2.08 5.00
C LEU A 197 4.46 -1.26 6.30
N LYS A 198 5.58 -0.62 6.67
CA LYS A 198 5.62 0.26 7.86
C LYS A 198 4.60 1.39 7.76
N VAL A 199 4.55 2.05 6.60
CA VAL A 199 3.57 3.11 6.32
C VAL A 199 2.15 2.59 6.45
N LEU A 200 1.87 1.39 5.93
CA LEU A 200 0.56 0.75 6.03
C LEU A 200 0.17 0.51 7.49
N LEU A 201 1.02 -0.17 8.26
CA LEU A 201 0.73 -0.54 9.65
C LEU A 201 0.60 0.69 10.55
N ALA A 202 1.48 1.68 10.38
CA ALA A 202 1.39 2.95 11.09
C ALA A 202 0.09 3.70 10.73
N GLY A 203 -0.35 3.61 9.48
CA GLY A 203 -1.64 4.12 9.04
C GLY A 203 -2.81 3.45 9.76
N PHE A 204 -2.83 2.12 9.85
CA PHE A 204 -3.87 1.39 10.57
C PHE A 204 -3.89 1.69 12.06
N ALA A 205 -2.71 1.77 12.70
CA ALA A 205 -2.59 2.09 14.12
C ALA A 205 -3.10 3.51 14.43
N LYS A 206 -2.78 4.47 13.56
CA LYS A 206 -3.14 5.88 13.75
C LYS A 206 -4.59 6.18 13.37
N PHE A 207 -5.09 5.52 12.33
CA PHE A 207 -6.45 5.68 11.81
C PHE A 207 -7.17 4.32 11.84
N PRO A 208 -7.45 3.78 13.05
CA PRO A 208 -8.12 2.50 13.15
C PRO A 208 -9.55 2.60 12.62
N TYR A 209 -10.06 1.47 12.13
CA TYR A 209 -11.47 1.37 11.78
C TYR A 209 -12.36 1.71 12.98
N ARG A 210 -13.36 2.57 12.76
CA ARG A 210 -14.38 2.92 13.76
C ARG A 210 -15.73 2.63 13.16
N GLU A 211 -16.44 1.67 13.75
CA GLU A 211 -17.79 1.34 13.31
C GLU A 211 -18.70 2.56 13.45
N LYS A 212 -19.31 2.99 12.34
CA LYS A 212 -20.30 4.05 12.36
C LYS A 212 -21.57 3.51 13.02
N ARG A 213 -21.85 3.95 14.25
CA ARG A 213 -23.14 3.67 14.89
C ARG A 213 -24.24 4.31 14.06
N ARG A 214 -25.29 3.54 13.73
CA ARG A 214 -26.51 4.10 13.15
C ARG A 214 -27.04 5.17 14.10
N ALA A 215 -27.30 6.38 13.58
CA ALA A 215 -28.17 7.31 14.27
C ALA A 215 -29.55 6.62 14.32
N GLY A 216 -29.94 6.21 15.53
CA GLY A 216 -31.26 5.61 15.79
C GLY A 216 -32.37 6.64 15.63
#